data_AF-A0A969G8C4-F1
#
_entry.id   AF-A0A969G8C4-F1
#
_cell.length_a   1.000
_cell.length_b   1.000
_cell.length_c   1.000
_cell.angle_alpha   90.00
_cell.angle_beta   90.00
_cell.angle_gamma   90.00
#
_symmetry.space_group_name_H-M   'P 1'
#
loop_
_entity.id
_entity.type
_entity.pdbx_description
1 polymer ?
#
loop_
_entity_poly.entity_id
_entity_poly.type
_entity_poly.pdbx_seq_one_letter_code
_entity_poly.pdbx_strand_id
1 'polypeptide(L)'
;MIISIKILFCIKTHNMVLNIYFENYRTFKNEVVFSLVAEASKTKKDNIFTTSIGKGDKVRLLKTAAIYGANASGKSTLLKRTFRDSKNVK
;
A
#
# COMPACT_ATOMS: atom_id res chain seq x y z
N MET A 1 -23.41 8.06 0.94
CA MET A 1 -21.97 8.39 1.04
C MET A 1 -21.18 7.17 0.60
N ILE A 2 -20.87 7.09 -0.69
CA ILE A 2 -20.20 5.93 -1.29
C ILE A 2 -18.72 6.07 -0.96
N ILE A 3 -18.16 5.11 -0.24
CA ILE A 3 -16.71 4.98 -0.06
C ILE A 3 -16.26 4.14 -1.25
N SER A 4 -15.66 4.75 -2.27
CA SER A 4 -15.12 3.97 -3.38
C SER A 4 -13.88 3.23 -2.90
N ILE A 5 -13.96 1.90 -2.94
CA ILE A 5 -12.88 1.00 -2.54
C ILE A 5 -12.36 0.35 -3.81
N LYS A 6 -11.16 0.76 -4.25
CA LYS A 6 -10.47 0.10 -5.37
C LYS A 6 -9.17 -0.50 -4.87
N ILE A 7 -9.25 -1.73 -4.38
CA ILE A 7 -8.09 -2.48 -3.93
C ILE A 7 -7.58 -3.28 -5.13
N LEU A 8 -6.38 -2.97 -5.63
CA LEU A 8 -5.69 -3.86 -6.56
C LEU A 8 -4.86 -4.85 -5.74
N PHE A 9 -5.44 -6.02 -5.44
CA PHE A 9 -4.77 -7.03 -4.61
C PHE A 9 -3.90 -8.01 -5.38
N CYS A 10 -3.07 -8.66 -4.58
CA CYS A 10 -1.82 -9.34 -4.84
C CYS A 10 -1.91 -10.68 -5.59
N ILE A 11 -0.75 -11.04 -6.10
CA ILE A 11 -0.37 -12.25 -6.82
C ILE A 11 -0.49 -13.48 -5.93
N LYS A 12 -0.97 -14.54 -6.56
CA LYS A 12 -1.51 -15.80 -6.05
C LYS A 12 -0.58 -16.69 -5.21
N THR A 13 0.61 -16.22 -4.81
CA THR A 13 1.62 -17.06 -4.13
C THR A 13 2.32 -16.42 -2.93
N HIS A 14 2.21 -15.10 -2.70
CA HIS A 14 2.70 -14.43 -1.48
C HIS A 14 1.75 -13.28 -1.10
N ASN A 15 1.30 -13.21 0.15
CA ASN A 15 0.47 -12.10 0.65
C ASN A 15 1.32 -10.82 0.77
N MET A 16 1.41 -10.04 -0.30
CA MET A 16 2.19 -8.81 -0.35
C MET A 16 1.31 -7.61 -0.73
N VAL A 17 1.55 -6.46 -0.11
CA VAL A 17 0.81 -5.23 -0.42
C VAL A 17 1.58 -4.44 -1.47
N LEU A 18 0.93 -4.09 -2.58
CA LEU A 18 1.54 -3.24 -3.62
C LEU A 18 1.09 -1.80 -3.44
N ASN A 19 -0.23 -1.59 -3.54
CA ASN A 19 -0.84 -0.27 -3.45
C ASN A 19 -2.11 -0.35 -2.61
N ILE A 20 -2.34 0.67 -1.80
CA ILE A 20 -3.59 0.88 -1.07
C ILE A 20 -4.21 2.16 -1.58
N TYR A 21 -5.40 2.05 -2.16
CA TYR A 21 -6.19 3.19 -2.62
C TYR A 21 -7.41 3.36 -1.73
N PHE A 22 -7.66 4.59 -1.33
CA PHE A 22 -8.88 4.94 -0.63
C PHE A 22 -9.19 6.42 -0.77
N GLU A 23 -10.47 6.73 -0.77
CA GLU A 23 -10.99 8.08 -0.72
C GLU A 23 -12.10 8.15 0.34
N ASN A 24 -12.43 9.36 0.78
CA ASN A 24 -13.53 9.59 1.71
C ASN A 24 -13.50 8.65 2.94
N TYR A 25 -12.34 8.55 3.60
CA TYR A 25 -12.11 7.66 4.74
C TYR A 25 -11.64 8.42 5.97
N ARG A 26 -12.53 8.55 6.96
CA ARG A 26 -12.31 9.31 8.20
C ARG A 26 -11.78 10.73 7.92
N THR A 27 -10.48 10.95 8.12
CA THR A 27 -9.80 12.24 8.00
C THR A 27 -9.36 12.56 6.58
N PHE A 28 -9.41 11.58 5.66
CA PHE A 28 -9.01 11.76 4.27
C PHE A 28 -10.24 12.00 3.39
N LYS A 29 -10.41 13.24 2.94
CA LYS A 29 -11.49 13.63 2.02
C LYS A 29 -11.20 13.18 0.59
N ASN A 30 -9.99 13.47 0.11
CA ASN A 30 -9.55 13.18 -1.25
C ASN A 30 -8.97 11.77 -1.36
N GLU A 31 -8.73 11.33 -2.60
CA GLU A 31 -8.01 10.08 -2.87
C GLU A 31 -6.61 10.10 -2.27
N VAL A 32 -6.25 8.97 -1.67
CA VAL A 32 -4.91 8.69 -1.14
C VAL A 32 -4.42 7.38 -1.73
N VAL A 33 -3.19 7.42 -2.23
CA VAL A 33 -2.45 6.27 -2.73
C VAL A 33 -1.23 6.03 -1.84
N PHE A 34 -1.21 4.89 -1.16
CA PHE A 34 -0.02 4.43 -0.44
C PHE A 34 0.60 3.25 -1.19
N SER A 35 1.76 3.50 -1.82
CA SER A 35 2.47 2.54 -2.66
C SER A 35 3.72 2.00 -1.98
N LEU A 36 3.91 0.68 -2.07
CA LEU A 36 5.15 -0.02 -1.71
C LEU A 36 5.96 -0.41 -2.95
N VAL A 37 5.57 0.04 -4.14
CA VAL A 37 6.37 -0.10 -5.36
C VAL A 37 7.60 0.77 -5.22
N ALA A 38 8.77 0.15 -5.32
CA ALA A 38 10.03 0.86 -5.18
C ALA A 38 10.30 1.71 -6.42
N GLU A 39 10.74 2.94 -6.19
CA GLU A 39 11.17 3.85 -7.25
C GLU A 39 12.42 3.33 -7.99
N ALA A 40 12.69 3.83 -9.19
CA ALA A 40 13.88 3.51 -9.97
C ALA A 40 15.20 3.82 -9.23
N SER A 41 15.17 4.70 -8.23
CA SER A 41 16.32 5.09 -7.41
C SER A 41 17.09 3.89 -6.85
N LYS A 42 18.41 4.07 -6.72
CA LYS A 42 19.36 3.08 -6.18
C LYS A 42 19.66 3.29 -4.69
N THR A 43 18.98 4.23 -4.05
CA THR A 43 19.14 4.53 -2.62
C THR A 43 18.45 3.46 -1.76
N LYS A 44 19.03 3.11 -0.59
CA LYS A 44 18.47 2.11 0.35
C LYS A 44 18.18 0.75 -0.30
N LYS A 45 19.12 0.21 -1.07
CA LYS A 45 18.99 -1.09 -1.78
C LYS A 45 18.59 -2.23 -0.84
N ASP A 46 19.03 -2.17 0.43
CA ASP A 46 18.73 -3.20 1.43
C ASP A 46 17.24 -3.29 1.77
N ASN A 47 16.48 -2.20 1.57
CA ASN A 47 15.04 -2.14 1.78
C ASN A 47 14.23 -2.51 0.52
N ILE A 48 14.88 -3.03 -0.52
CA ILE A 48 14.23 -3.38 -1.78
C ILE A 48 14.35 -4.89 -2.02
N PHE A 49 13.31 -5.49 -2.58
CA PHE A 49 13.35 -6.84 -3.12
C PHE A 49 12.56 -6.92 -4.43
N THR A 50 12.86 -7.92 -5.25
CA THR A 50 12.19 -8.13 -6.54
C THR A 50 11.39 -9.41 -6.47
N THR A 51 10.13 -9.37 -6.88
CA THR A 51 9.27 -10.56 -6.97
C THR A 51 8.59 -10.61 -8.33
N SER A 52 8.19 -11.80 -8.76
CA SER A 52 7.40 -11.98 -9.97
C SER A 52 5.90 -11.78 -9.69
N ILE A 53 5.24 -11.03 -10.57
CA ILE A 53 3.81 -10.82 -10.62
C ILE A 53 3.26 -11.62 -11.81
N GLY A 54 2.19 -12.39 -11.59
CA GLY A 54 1.44 -13.02 -12.69
C GLY A 54 2.28 -13.96 -13.55
N LYS A 55 2.30 -13.73 -14.87
CA LYS A 55 2.97 -14.59 -15.86
C LYS A 55 4.43 -14.20 -16.17
N GLY A 56 5.10 -13.47 -15.28
CA GLY A 56 6.55 -13.24 -15.39
C GLY A 56 7.03 -11.81 -15.24
N ASP A 57 6.13 -10.85 -15.04
CA ASP A 57 6.51 -9.46 -14.80
C ASP A 57 7.25 -9.33 -13.48
N LYS A 58 8.39 -8.63 -13.45
CA LYS A 58 9.15 -8.39 -12.22
C LYS A 58 8.77 -7.04 -11.63
N VAL A 59 8.35 -7.05 -10.37
CA VAL A 59 8.12 -5.81 -9.61
C VAL A 59 9.21 -5.65 -8.56
N ARG A 60 9.65 -4.40 -8.38
CA ARG A 60 10.49 -4.01 -7.24
C ARG A 60 9.60 -3.48 -6.13
N LEU A 61 9.74 -4.02 -4.93
CA LEU A 61 8.93 -3.65 -3.78
C LEU A 61 9.80 -3.28 -2.58
N LEU A 62 9.27 -2.43 -1.73
CA LEU A 62 9.86 -2.06 -0.46
C LEU A 62 9.59 -3.14 0.60
N LYS A 63 10.62 -3.52 1.37
CA LYS A 63 10.47 -4.44 2.52
C LYS A 63 9.78 -3.75 3.70
N THR A 64 10.03 -2.46 3.87
CA THR A 64 9.49 -1.66 4.98
C THR A 64 9.24 -0.23 4.54
N ALA A 65 8.20 0.39 5.09
CA ALA A 65 7.91 1.82 4.95
C ALA A 65 7.60 2.42 6.32
N ALA A 66 8.02 3.67 6.52
CA ALA A 66 7.78 4.41 7.75
C ALA A 66 6.80 5.57 7.47
N ILE A 67 5.78 5.71 8.32
CA ILE A 67 4.79 6.78 8.23
C ILE A 67 4.99 7.72 9.43
N TYR A 68 5.39 8.96 9.16
CA TYR A 68 5.66 9.99 10.17
C TYR A 68 4.95 11.30 9.81
N GLY A 69 4.85 12.22 10.77
CA GLY A 69 4.21 13.52 10.60
C GLY A 69 3.52 14.04 11.87
N ALA A 70 3.02 15.27 11.82
CA ALA A 70 2.39 15.97 12.93
C ALA A 70 1.22 15.20 13.58
N ASN A 71 0.91 15.51 14.84
CA ASN A 71 -0.27 14.94 15.50
C ASN A 71 -1.55 15.24 14.71
N ALA A 72 -2.52 14.32 14.76
CA ALA A 72 -3.76 14.38 13.98
C ALA A 72 -3.63 14.34 12.44
N SER A 73 -2.43 14.17 11.87
CA SER A 73 -2.22 14.09 10.40
C SER A 73 -2.80 12.85 9.70
N GLY A 74 -3.52 11.97 10.41
CA GLY A 74 -4.17 10.80 9.80
C GLY A 74 -3.33 9.52 9.73
N LYS A 75 -2.15 9.46 10.35
CA LYS A 75 -1.27 8.26 10.35
C LYS A 75 -1.98 6.99 10.84
N SER A 76 -2.64 7.06 11.99
CA SER A 76 -3.39 5.91 12.56
C SER A 76 -4.63 5.58 11.71
N THR A 77 -5.19 6.55 10.99
CA THR A 77 -6.28 6.32 10.03
C THR A 77 -5.80 5.47 8.86
N LEU A 78 -4.65 5.81 8.27
CA LEU A 78 -4.03 5.04 7.18
C LEU A 78 -3.72 3.60 7.62
N LEU A 79 -3.17 3.42 8.82
CA LEU A 79 -2.89 2.10 9.37
C LEU A 79 -4.17 1.26 9.57
N LYS A 80 -5.23 1.88 10.13
CA LYS A 80 -6.55 1.23 10.29
C LYS A 80 -7.17 0.83 8.95
N ARG A 81 -6.96 1.63 7.90
CA ARG A 81 -7.45 1.30 6.54
C ARG A 81 -6.77 0.02 6.04
N THR A 82 -5.44 -0.01 6.10
CA THR A 82 -4.61 -1.14 5.67
C THR A 82 -5.02 -2.45 6.35
N PHE A 83 -5.15 -2.46 7.68
CA PHE A 83 -5.56 -3.64 8.43
C PHE A 83 -6.99 -4.09 8.14
N ARG A 84 -7.92 -3.15 7.93
CA ARG A 84 -9.31 -3.48 7.62
C ARG A 84 -9.42 -4.13 6.24
N ASP A 85 -8.66 -3.65 5.26
CA ASP A 85 -8.66 -4.21 3.91
C ASP A 85 -8.05 -5.60 3.84
N SER A 86 -6.97 -5.85 4.58
CA SER A 86 -6.36 -7.18 4.65
C SER A 86 -7.32 -8.26 5.14
N LYS A 87 -8.37 -7.91 5.91
CA LYS A 87 -9.39 -8.87 6.37
C LYS A 87 -10.52 -9.10 5.35
N ASN A 88 -10.67 -8.21 4.37
CA ASN A 88 -11.72 -8.28 3.35
C ASN A 88 -11.23 -8.93 2.05
N VAL A 89 -9.94 -9.21 1.94
CA VAL A 89 -9.37 -9.97 0.83
C VAL A 89 -9.59 -11.45 1.15
N LYS A 90 -10.65 -12.00 0.56
CA LYS A 90 -10.87 -13.44 0.43
C LYS A 90 -10.33 -13.91 -0.92
#